data_AF-A0A5R1NLQ6-F1
#
_entry.id   AF-A0A5R1NLQ6-F1
#
_cell.length_a   1.000
_cell.length_b   1.000
_cell.length_c   1.000
_cell.angle_alpha   90.00
_cell.angle_beta   90.00
_cell.angle_gamma   90.00
#
_symmetry.space_group_name_H-M   'P 1'
#
loop_
_entity.id
_entity.type
_entity.pdbx_description
1 polymer ?
#
loop_
_entity_poly.entity_id
_entity_poly.type
_entity_poly.pdbx_seq_one_letter_code
_entity_poly.pdbx_strand_id
1 'polypeptide(L)'
;MLEHTQTPAHTITPADVERKIFHLTSSIRRRERLLTWDGYATPHTPERPAVVAARTADQFARIDELRTRLAHWVAIQADQATTAQSN
;
A
#
# COMPACT_ATOMS: atom_id res chain seq x y z
N MET A 1 -34.12 1.91 30.55
CA MET A 1 -33.88 2.13 29.11
C MET A 1 -32.38 2.03 28.90
N LEU A 2 -31.91 0.99 28.21
CA LEU A 2 -30.51 0.81 27.85
C LEU A 2 -30.34 1.30 26.41
N GLU A 3 -29.69 2.44 26.24
CA GLU A 3 -29.31 2.99 24.95
C GLU A 3 -28.21 2.09 24.38
N HIS A 4 -28.56 1.23 23.43
CA HIS A 4 -27.59 0.46 22.65
C HIS A 4 -26.81 1.45 21.78
N THR A 5 -25.61 1.84 22.21
CA THR A 5 -24.64 2.52 21.36
C THR A 5 -24.08 1.50 20.37
N GLN A 6 -24.86 1.19 19.35
CA GLN A 6 -24.43 0.37 18.23
C GLN A 6 -23.32 1.12 17.51
N THR A 7 -22.09 0.80 17.87
CA THR A 7 -20.91 1.24 17.14
C THR A 7 -21.04 0.60 15.76
N PRO A 8 -21.12 1.36 14.65
CA PRO A 8 -21.22 0.74 13.35
C PRO A 8 -19.94 -0.06 13.13
N ALA A 9 -20.05 -1.39 13.14
CA ALA A 9 -18.99 -2.25 12.64
C ALA A 9 -18.81 -1.84 11.17
N HIS A 10 -17.67 -1.21 10.86
CA HIS A 10 -17.37 -0.82 9.49
C HIS A 10 -17.12 -2.10 8.69
N THR A 11 -18.20 -2.63 8.10
CA THR A 11 -18.13 -3.78 7.20
C THR A 11 -17.34 -3.36 5.98
N ILE A 12 -16.19 -4.00 5.77
CA ILE A 12 -15.35 -3.79 4.58
C ILE A 12 -16.12 -4.33 3.37
N THR A 13 -16.52 -3.43 2.47
CA THR A 13 -17.24 -3.82 1.24
C THR A 13 -16.25 -4.25 0.15
N PRO A 14 -16.68 -5.02 -0.87
CA PRO A 14 -15.84 -5.34 -2.02
C PRO A 14 -15.26 -4.10 -2.71
N ALA A 15 -16.05 -3.01 -2.80
CA ALA A 15 -15.60 -1.75 -3.38
C ALA A 15 -14.47 -1.09 -2.56
N ASP A 16 -14.50 -1.22 -1.22
CA ASP A 16 -13.42 -0.73 -0.35
C ASP A 16 -12.12 -1.51 -0.60
N VAL A 17 -12.22 -2.82 -0.76
CA VAL A 17 -11.08 -3.72 -1.05
C VAL A 17 -10.46 -3.36 -2.40
N GLU A 18 -11.26 -3.26 -3.47
CA GLU A 18 -10.80 -2.87 -4.80
C GLU A 18 -10.12 -1.51 -4.80
N ARG A 19 -10.74 -0.52 -4.13
CA ARG A 19 -10.15 0.81 -3.98
C ARG A 19 -8.81 0.73 -3.28
N LYS A 20 -8.69 -0.08 -2.23
CA LYS A 20 -7.43 -0.22 -1.47
C LYS A 20 -6.34 -0.88 -2.31
N ILE A 21 -6.65 -1.94 -3.03
CA ILE A 21 -5.74 -2.62 -3.97
C ILE A 21 -5.25 -1.64 -5.04
N PHE A 22 -6.14 -0.85 -5.64
CA PHE A 22 -5.78 0.17 -6.63
C PHE A 22 -4.83 1.23 -6.05
N HIS A 23 -5.12 1.72 -4.85
CA HIS A 23 -4.29 2.76 -4.19
C HIS A 23 -2.90 2.23 -3.83
N LEU A 24 -2.81 1.00 -3.31
CA LEU A 24 -1.53 0.37 -2.98
C LEU A 24 -0.69 0.11 -4.23
N THR A 25 -1.30 -0.45 -5.28
CA THR A 25 -0.64 -0.70 -6.57
C THR A 25 -0.11 0.60 -7.18
N SER A 26 -0.91 1.66 -7.17
CA SER A 26 -0.49 2.98 -7.67
C SER A 26 0.65 3.58 -6.84
N SER A 27 0.62 3.39 -5.52
CA SER A 27 1.64 3.88 -4.59
C SER A 27 2.98 3.17 -4.76
N ILE A 28 2.95 1.86 -5.02
CA ILE A 28 4.13 1.04 -5.34
C ILE A 28 4.74 1.52 -6.66
N ARG A 29 3.95 1.58 -7.74
CA ARG A 29 4.42 2.04 -9.06
C ARG A 29 5.03 3.43 -9.01
N ARG A 30 4.44 4.34 -8.23
CA ARG A 30 4.98 5.69 -8.05
C ARG A 30 6.38 5.66 -7.41
N ARG A 31 6.59 4.83 -6.40
CA ARG A 31 7.88 4.70 -5.71
C ARG A 31 8.93 4.00 -6.56
N GLU A 32 8.54 2.94 -7.27
CA GLU A 32 9.42 2.26 -8.24
C GLU A 32 9.91 3.23 -9.32
N ARG A 33 9.03 4.12 -9.82
CA ARG A 33 9.43 5.20 -10.74
C ARG A 33 10.41 6.19 -10.14
N LEU A 34 10.25 6.56 -8.86
CA LEU A 34 11.19 7.48 -8.19
C LEU A 34 12.59 6.86 -8.00
N LEU A 35 12.68 5.53 -7.94
CA LEU A 35 13.95 4.81 -7.86
C LEU A 35 14.65 4.63 -9.22
N THR A 36 13.90 4.67 -10.33
CA THR A 36 14.41 4.38 -11.68
C THR A 36 14.65 5.64 -12.50
N TRP A 37 13.79 6.65 -12.37
CA TRP A 37 14.11 7.99 -12.84
C TRP A 37 15.14 8.59 -11.88
N ASP A 38 15.98 9.54 -12.34
CA ASP A 38 16.76 10.46 -11.49
C ASP A 38 15.85 11.32 -10.58
N GLY A 39 14.88 10.72 -9.89
CA GLY A 39 13.87 11.36 -9.06
C GLY A 39 14.47 12.00 -7.82
N TYR A 40 15.71 11.65 -7.49
CA TYR A 40 16.61 12.52 -6.77
C TYR A 40 17.30 13.42 -7.80
N ALA A 41 16.57 14.45 -8.24
CA ALA A 41 17.12 15.49 -9.12
C ALA A 41 18.53 15.83 -8.63
N THR A 42 19.53 15.77 -9.53
CA THR A 42 20.95 15.97 -9.21
C THR A 42 21.05 17.11 -8.19
N PRO A 43 21.32 16.81 -6.92
CA PRO A 43 21.20 17.83 -5.90
C PRO A 43 22.24 18.90 -6.23
N HIS A 44 21.84 20.18 -6.15
CA HIS A 44 22.75 21.31 -6.41
C HIS A 44 24.00 21.26 -5.50
N THR A 45 23.96 20.44 -4.46
CA THR A 45 25.09 20.04 -3.62
C THR A 45 25.31 18.52 -3.75
N PRO A 46 26.53 18.03 -4.01
CA PRO A 46 26.79 16.60 -4.07
C PRO A 46 26.45 15.93 -2.73
N GLU A 47 25.45 15.05 -2.74
CA GLU A 47 25.12 14.21 -1.60
C GLU A 47 26.20 13.14 -1.41
N ARG A 48 26.55 12.84 -0.14
CA ARG A 48 27.47 11.74 0.15
C ARG A 48 26.87 10.41 -0.31
N PRO A 49 27.63 9.52 -0.97
CA PRO A 49 27.11 8.24 -1.47
C PRO A 49 26.38 7.39 -0.41
N ALA A 50 26.84 7.43 0.85
CA ALA A 50 26.20 6.74 1.96
C ALA A 50 24.77 7.25 2.26
N VAL A 51 24.51 8.55 2.07
CA VAL A 51 23.20 9.16 2.29
C VAL A 51 22.22 8.73 1.20
N VAL A 52 22.68 8.71 -0.06
CA VAL A 52 21.91 8.20 -1.19
C VAL A 52 21.58 6.73 -0.99
N ALA A 53 22.57 5.90 -0.63
CA ALA A 53 22.38 4.47 -0.38
C ALA A 53 21.36 4.20 0.74
N ALA A 54 21.46 4.92 1.88
CA ALA A 54 20.51 4.78 2.99
C ALA A 54 19.08 5.15 2.59
N ARG A 55 18.90 6.25 1.84
CA ARG A 55 17.60 6.68 1.34
C ARG A 55 17.01 5.67 0.35
N THR A 56 17.81 5.13 -0.55
CA THR A 56 17.41 4.08 -1.49
C THR A 56 16.99 2.81 -0.75
N ALA A 57 17.73 2.39 0.27
CA ALA A 57 17.35 1.25 1.11
C ALA A 57 16.02 1.47 1.83
N ASP A 58 15.77 2.65 2.39
CA ASP A 58 14.47 3.02 2.98
C ASP A 58 13.32 2.96 1.96
N GLN A 59 13.55 3.41 0.72
CA GLN A 59 12.53 3.29 -0.33
C GLN A 59 12.22 1.83 -0.68
N PHE A 60 13.23 0.96 -0.78
CA PHE A 60 13.02 -0.46 -1.01
C PHE A 60 12.21 -1.08 0.14
N ALA A 61 12.57 -0.80 1.40
CA ALA A 61 11.84 -1.30 2.55
C ALA A 61 10.36 -0.84 2.55
N ARG A 62 10.08 0.41 2.18
CA ARG A 62 8.71 0.92 2.03
C ARG A 62 7.94 0.26 0.89
N ILE A 63 8.60 -0.06 -0.22
CA ILE A 63 7.97 -0.79 -1.32
C ILE A 63 7.60 -2.20 -0.87
N ASP A 64 8.49 -2.89 -0.17
CA ASP A 64 8.23 -4.23 0.35
C ASP A 64 7.07 -4.23 1.35
N GLU A 65 7.03 -3.26 2.27
CA GLU A 65 5.90 -3.08 3.18
C GLU A 65 4.57 -2.90 2.42
N LEU A 66 4.57 -2.06 1.38
CA LEU A 66 3.37 -1.84 0.57
C LEU A 66 2.96 -3.11 -0.19
N ARG A 67 3.91 -3.92 -0.64
CA ARG A 67 3.65 -5.21 -1.29
C ARG A 67 3.06 -6.22 -0.31
N THR A 68 3.56 -6.30 0.93
CA THR A 68 2.96 -7.13 1.98
C THR A 68 1.52 -6.72 2.26
N ARG A 69 1.26 -5.41 2.39
CA ARG A 69 -0.10 -4.89 2.57
C ARG A 69 -0.98 -5.22 1.37
N LEU A 70 -0.47 -5.07 0.14
CA LEU A 70 -1.20 -5.41 -1.08
C LEU A 70 -1.60 -6.89 -1.08
N ALA A 71 -0.67 -7.80 -0.76
CA ALA A 71 -0.94 -9.24 -0.68
C ALA A 71 -2.06 -9.56 0.33
N HIS A 72 -2.06 -8.90 1.49
CA HIS A 72 -3.12 -9.04 2.48
C HIS A 72 -4.50 -8.63 1.94
N TRP A 73 -4.58 -7.48 1.24
CA TRP A 73 -5.85 -7.03 0.66
C TRP A 73 -6.32 -7.90 -0.51
N VAL A 74 -5.39 -8.45 -1.30
CA VAL A 74 -5.71 -9.43 -2.35
C VAL A 74 -6.27 -10.73 -1.73
N ALA A 75 -5.72 -11.19 -0.60
CA ALA A 75 -6.26 -12.35 0.11
C ALA A 75 -7.70 -12.10 0.60
N ILE A 76 -7.97 -10.93 1.19
CA ILE A 76 -9.34 -10.54 1.58
C ILE A 76 -10.29 -10.57 0.39
N GLN A 77 -9.86 -10.07 -0.78
CA GLN A 77 -10.68 -10.10 -1.99
C GLN A 77 -11.01 -11.53 -2.43
N ALA A 78 -10.03 -12.44 -2.36
CA ALA A 78 -10.21 -13.85 -2.69
C ALA A 78 -11.21 -14.52 -1.74
N ASP A 79 -11.07 -14.29 -0.42
CA ASP A 79 -11.96 -14.85 0.60
C ASP A 79 -13.41 -14.36 0.41
N GLN A 80 -13.59 -13.07 0.06
CA GLN A 80 -14.91 -12.50 -0.26
C GLN A 80 -15.52 -13.14 -1.51
N ALA A 81 -14.73 -13.37 -2.57
CA ALA A 81 -15.21 -14.03 -3.78
C ALA A 81 -15.63 -15.49 -3.50
N THR A 82 -14.86 -16.24 -2.70
CA THR A 82 -15.21 -17.61 -2.29
C THR A 82 -16.49 -17.64 -1.46
N THR A 83 -16.65 -16.69 -0.54
CA THR A 83 -17.87 -16.58 0.29
C THR A 83 -19.10 -16.24 -0.55
N ALA A 84 -18.97 -15.33 -1.53
CA ALA A 84 -20.05 -14.97 -2.43
C ALA A 84 -20.48 -16.13 -3.36
N GLN A 85 -19.55 -17.02 -3.72
CA GLN A 85 -19.84 -18.20 -4.56
C GLN A 85 -20.48 -19.37 -3.78
N SER A 86 -20.26 -19.41 -2.46
CA SER A 86 -20.74 -20.49 -1.59
C SER A 86 -22.13 -20.23 -0.99
N ASN A 87 -22.69 -19.03 -1.19
CA ASN A 87 -24.03 -18.60 -0.77
C ASN A 87 -24.95 -18.44 -1.97
#